data_AF-A0A924BG82-F1
#
_entry.id   AF-A0A924BG82-F1
#
_cell.length_a   1.000
_cell.length_b   1.000
_cell.length_c   1.000
_cell.angle_alpha   90.00
_cell.angle_beta   90.00
_cell.angle_gamma   90.00
#
_symmetry.space_group_name_H-M   'P 1'
#
loop_
_entity.id
_entity.type
_entity.pdbx_description
1 polymer ?
#
loop_
_entity_poly.entity_id
_entity_poly.type
_entity_poly.pdbx_seq_one_letter_code
_entity_poly.pdbx_strand_id
1 'polypeptide(L)'
;MAYSDFTNKKLERDFGIHFKRAELFPTLLPVQPSEHLLKSLAVAKLFSLTTEKSKSEAIIFPIMGELKENNKDKISIFSGESIDADKDKGLTGECDFIITADADLISLETPIISIIEAKRDSADVGLAQCTAQLIGARLVHENQGKKINF
;
A
#
# COMPACT_ATOMS: atom_id res chain seq x y z
N MET A 1 18.94 6.19 3.83
CA MET A 1 17.73 5.87 4.61
C MET A 1 16.69 5.42 3.61
N ALA A 2 15.96 4.37 3.92
CA ALA A 2 14.82 3.89 3.16
C ALA A 2 13.52 4.09 3.97
N TYR A 3 12.36 3.85 3.35
CA TYR A 3 11.08 3.93 4.05
C TYR A 3 11.02 3.11 5.36
N SER A 4 11.71 1.97 5.40
CA SER A 4 11.79 1.10 6.58
C SER A 4 12.53 1.71 7.78
N ASP A 5 13.27 2.79 7.58
CA ASP A 5 14.06 3.44 8.64
C ASP A 5 13.27 4.51 9.40
N PHE A 6 12.02 4.78 8.99
CA PHE A 6 11.18 5.77 9.65
C PHE A 6 10.57 5.29 10.96
N THR A 7 10.35 6.24 11.87
CA THR A 7 9.59 6.05 13.11
C THR A 7 8.54 7.14 13.23
N ASN A 8 7.48 6.91 14.00
CA ASN A 8 6.42 7.91 14.20
C ASN A 8 6.99 9.26 14.68
N LYS A 9 7.94 9.24 15.63
CA LYS A 9 8.61 10.45 16.12
C LYS A 9 9.40 11.19 15.05
N LYS A 10 10.06 10.46 14.14
CA LYS A 10 10.80 11.07 13.02
C LYS A 10 9.83 11.73 12.04
N LEU A 11 8.69 11.10 11.77
CA LEU A 11 7.65 11.64 10.89
C LEU A 11 6.97 12.87 11.48
N GLU A 12 6.69 12.87 12.79
CA GLU A 12 6.20 14.04 13.53
C GLU A 12 7.17 15.22 13.42
N ARG A 13 8.46 14.98 13.69
CA ARG A 13 9.49 16.03 13.69
C ARG A 13 9.84 16.56 12.30
N ASP A 14 10.06 15.65 11.34
CA ASP A 14 10.64 16.01 10.03
C ASP A 14 9.55 16.39 9.00
N PHE A 15 8.31 15.94 9.19
CA PHE A 15 7.21 16.13 8.24
C PHE A 15 5.94 16.73 8.85
N GLY A 16 5.91 16.98 10.15
CA GLY A 16 4.74 17.56 10.82
C GLY A 16 3.50 16.66 10.82
N ILE A 17 3.70 15.33 10.72
CA ILE A 17 2.59 14.37 10.79
C ILE A 17 2.09 14.28 12.23
N HIS A 18 0.78 14.10 12.42
CA HIS A 18 0.19 13.84 13.73
C HIS A 18 -0.63 12.56 13.69
N PHE A 19 -0.22 11.57 14.48
CA PHE A 19 -0.93 10.30 14.55
C PHE A 19 -2.13 10.41 15.49
N LYS A 20 -3.32 10.08 14.98
CA LYS A 20 -4.56 10.04 15.76
C LYS A 20 -5.30 8.75 15.46
N ARG A 21 -5.82 8.11 16.51
CA ARG A 21 -6.81 7.04 16.35
C ARG A 21 -8.15 7.67 16.01
N ALA A 22 -8.69 7.33 14.85
CA ALA A 22 -9.99 7.80 14.39
C ALA A 22 -10.69 6.70 13.60
N GLU A 23 -12.01 6.73 13.60
CA GLU A 23 -12.81 5.95 12.67
C GLU A 23 -12.84 6.68 11.33
N LEU A 24 -12.23 6.09 10.29
CA LEU A 24 -12.08 6.72 8.99
C LEU A 24 -13.33 6.54 8.10
N PHE A 25 -14.03 5.41 8.25
CA PHE A 25 -15.14 5.02 7.38
C PHE A 25 -16.33 4.47 8.20
N PRO A 26 -17.07 5.32 8.93
CA PRO A 26 -18.11 4.88 9.87
C PRO A 26 -19.30 4.19 9.20
N THR A 27 -19.49 4.37 7.90
CA THR A 27 -20.64 3.85 7.14
C THR A 27 -20.23 2.89 6.01
N LEU A 28 -19.08 2.22 6.14
CA LEU A 28 -18.62 1.29 5.12
C LEU A 28 -19.47 0.00 5.14
N LEU A 29 -20.09 -0.32 4.01
CA LEU A 29 -20.79 -1.59 3.84
C LEU A 29 -19.77 -2.70 3.50
N PRO A 30 -19.83 -3.86 4.15
CA PRO A 30 -18.99 -5.00 3.79
C PRO A 30 -19.23 -5.44 2.35
N VAL A 31 -18.14 -5.66 1.61
CA VAL A 31 -18.19 -6.30 0.29
C VAL A 31 -18.02 -7.80 0.48
N GLN A 32 -18.90 -8.60 -0.10
CA GLN A 32 -18.77 -10.05 -0.06
C GLN A 32 -17.65 -10.52 -1.01
N PRO A 33 -16.72 -11.36 -0.54
CA PRO A 33 -15.74 -12.00 -1.40
C PRO A 33 -16.40 -12.83 -2.50
N SER A 34 -15.85 -12.80 -3.70
CA SER A 34 -16.27 -13.67 -4.80
C SER A 34 -15.95 -15.13 -4.48
N GLU A 35 -16.67 -16.04 -5.15
CA GLU A 35 -16.35 -17.47 -5.10
C GLU A 35 -14.91 -17.76 -5.55
N HIS A 36 -14.39 -16.98 -6.50
CA HIS A 36 -13.01 -17.10 -6.97
C HIS A 36 -11.99 -16.76 -5.88
N LEU A 37 -12.18 -15.65 -5.16
CA LEU A 37 -11.31 -15.31 -4.03
C LEU A 37 -11.43 -16.36 -2.92
N LEU A 38 -12.65 -16.76 -2.55
CA LEU A 38 -12.86 -17.77 -1.52
C LEU A 38 -12.18 -19.10 -1.85
N LYS A 39 -12.27 -19.54 -3.11
CA LYS A 39 -11.58 -20.74 -3.59
C LYS A 39 -10.05 -20.57 -3.54
N SER A 40 -9.53 -19.42 -3.96
CA SER A 40 -8.10 -19.13 -3.92
C SER A 40 -7.56 -19.17 -2.48
N LEU A 41 -8.28 -18.56 -1.54
CA LEU A 41 -7.92 -18.58 -0.11
C LEU A 41 -8.05 -19.97 0.51
N ALA A 42 -9.02 -20.79 0.09
CA ALA A 42 -9.14 -22.17 0.53
C ALA A 42 -7.94 -23.01 0.06
N VAL A 43 -7.47 -22.80 -1.18
CA VAL A 43 -6.26 -23.42 -1.72
C VAL A 43 -5.01 -22.94 -0.98
N ALA A 44 -4.91 -21.64 -0.65
CA ALA A 44 -3.80 -21.08 0.11
C ALA A 44 -3.58 -21.79 1.46
N LYS A 45 -4.66 -22.22 2.14
CA LYS A 45 -4.60 -22.96 3.41
C LYS A 45 -3.93 -24.33 3.31
N LEU A 46 -3.77 -24.87 2.11
CA LEU A 46 -3.08 -26.15 1.88
C LEU A 46 -1.56 -25.99 1.84
N PHE A 47 -1.04 -24.77 1.69
CA PHE A 47 0.38 -24.49 1.63
C PHE A 47 0.97 -24.14 3.00
N SER A 48 2.27 -24.40 3.18
CA SER A 48 3.03 -23.89 4.31
C SER A 48 3.45 -22.45 4.05
N LEU A 49 2.66 -21.49 4.54
CA LEU A 49 2.88 -20.05 4.33
C LEU A 49 3.89 -19.48 5.34
N THR A 50 5.13 -19.98 5.29
CA THR A 50 6.18 -19.68 6.27
C THR A 50 6.99 -18.43 5.95
N THR A 51 6.87 -17.90 4.73
CA THR A 51 7.61 -16.71 4.28
C THR A 51 6.66 -15.58 3.91
N GLU A 52 7.12 -14.35 4.07
CA GLU A 52 6.44 -13.14 3.62
C GLU A 52 6.04 -13.25 2.14
N LYS A 53 6.96 -13.72 1.28
CA LYS A 53 6.69 -13.99 -0.13
C LYS A 53 5.52 -14.97 -0.34
N SER A 54 5.51 -16.10 0.38
CA SER A 54 4.43 -17.08 0.25
C SER A 54 3.08 -16.54 0.69
N LYS A 55 3.01 -15.69 1.73
CA LYS A 55 1.77 -15.04 2.16
C LYS A 55 1.33 -13.97 1.16
N SER A 56 2.26 -13.17 0.67
CA SER A 56 2.02 -12.15 -0.35
C SER A 56 1.41 -12.78 -1.61
N GLU A 57 2.00 -13.85 -2.14
CA GLU A 57 1.53 -14.51 -3.36
C GLU A 57 0.22 -15.31 -3.15
N ALA A 58 0.07 -16.01 -2.02
CA ALA A 58 -1.07 -16.92 -1.82
C ALA A 58 -2.30 -16.26 -1.18
N ILE A 59 -2.13 -15.13 -0.48
CA ILE A 59 -3.22 -14.44 0.24
C ILE A 59 -3.41 -13.02 -0.28
N ILE A 60 -2.37 -12.19 -0.24
CA ILE A 60 -2.52 -10.75 -0.51
C ILE A 60 -2.78 -10.50 -2.00
N PHE A 61 -2.03 -11.15 -2.89
CA PHE A 61 -2.17 -10.98 -4.33
C PHE A 61 -3.56 -11.39 -4.86
N PRO A 62 -4.19 -12.51 -4.42
CA PRO A 62 -5.58 -12.80 -4.74
C PRO A 62 -6.56 -11.70 -4.28
N ILE A 63 -6.38 -11.12 -3.09
CA ILE A 63 -7.21 -10.00 -2.61
C ILE A 63 -7.02 -8.76 -3.50
N MET A 64 -5.78 -8.47 -3.92
CA MET A 64 -5.50 -7.41 -4.89
C MET A 64 -6.15 -7.69 -6.25
N GLY A 65 -6.16 -8.95 -6.69
CA GLY A 65 -6.86 -9.38 -7.90
C GLY A 65 -8.35 -9.08 -7.84
N GLU A 66 -9.03 -9.44 -6.75
CA GLU A 66 -10.44 -9.11 -6.55
C GLU A 66 -10.68 -7.59 -6.47
N LEU A 67 -9.78 -6.84 -5.82
CA LEU A 67 -9.86 -5.39 -5.78
C LEU A 67 -9.77 -4.76 -7.18
N LYS A 68 -8.82 -5.24 -8.02
CA LYS A 68 -8.69 -4.81 -9.42
C LYS A 68 -9.89 -5.23 -10.24
N GLU A 69 -10.41 -6.44 -10.08
CA GLU A 69 -11.61 -6.89 -10.81
C GLU A 69 -12.82 -5.99 -10.52
N ASN A 70 -13.06 -5.65 -9.25
CA ASN A 70 -14.14 -4.77 -8.82
C ASN A 70 -13.97 -3.30 -9.26
N ASN A 71 -12.74 -2.90 -9.65
CA ASN A 71 -12.39 -1.51 -9.98
C ASN A 71 -11.60 -1.40 -11.29
N LYS A 72 -11.84 -2.31 -12.24
CA LYS A 72 -10.99 -2.53 -13.41
C LYS A 72 -10.66 -1.25 -14.21
N ASP A 73 -11.64 -0.36 -14.35
CA ASP A 73 -11.52 0.87 -15.16
C ASP A 73 -11.12 2.10 -14.31
N LYS A 74 -10.76 1.91 -13.04
CA LYS A 74 -10.48 3.00 -12.09
C LYS A 74 -9.09 2.96 -11.48
N ILE A 75 -8.49 1.77 -11.32
CA ILE A 75 -7.23 1.62 -10.59
C ILE A 75 -6.23 0.78 -11.37
N SER A 76 -4.95 1.02 -11.14
CA SER A 76 -3.88 0.05 -11.38
C SER A 76 -3.28 -0.37 -10.04
N ILE A 77 -2.76 -1.60 -10.01
CA ILE A 77 -2.11 -2.17 -8.83
C ILE A 77 -0.71 -2.60 -9.24
N PHE A 78 0.28 -2.13 -8.50
CA PHE A 78 1.69 -2.46 -8.65
C PHE A 78 2.16 -3.21 -7.41
N SER A 79 3.01 -4.23 -7.60
CA SER A 79 3.55 -5.04 -6.50
C SER A 79 5.07 -5.05 -6.58
N GLY A 80 5.74 -4.72 -5.47
CA GLY A 80 7.21 -4.63 -5.42
C GLY A 80 7.81 -3.46 -6.22
N GLU A 81 7.01 -2.46 -6.60
CA GLU A 81 7.52 -1.25 -7.26
C GLU A 81 8.04 -0.24 -6.22
N SER A 82 9.01 0.60 -6.64
CA SER A 82 9.62 1.60 -5.77
C SER A 82 9.01 2.99 -5.95
N ILE A 83 8.84 3.72 -4.84
CA ILE A 83 8.53 5.15 -4.86
C ILE A 83 9.79 5.91 -4.45
N ASP A 84 10.53 6.42 -5.42
CA ASP A 84 11.77 7.19 -5.18
C ASP A 84 11.51 8.69 -5.29
N ALA A 85 10.94 9.26 -4.22
CA ALA A 85 10.47 10.64 -4.21
C ALA A 85 11.56 11.67 -3.84
N ASP A 86 12.33 11.39 -2.78
CA ASP A 86 13.39 12.28 -2.28
C ASP A 86 14.41 11.47 -1.48
N LYS A 87 15.52 11.14 -2.13
CA LYS A 87 16.59 10.31 -1.56
C LYS A 87 17.27 10.98 -0.36
N ASP A 88 17.41 12.31 -0.39
CA ASP A 88 18.09 13.06 0.67
C ASP A 88 17.26 13.07 1.97
N LYS A 89 15.92 13.04 1.83
CA LYS A 89 15.00 12.86 2.96
C LYS A 89 14.74 11.40 3.33
N GLY A 90 15.29 10.45 2.59
CA GLY A 90 15.07 9.01 2.80
C GLY A 90 13.72 8.49 2.31
N LEU A 91 12.99 9.27 1.49
CA LEU A 91 11.71 8.91 0.88
C LEU A 91 11.98 8.14 -0.42
N THR A 92 12.53 6.94 -0.28
CA THR A 92 12.97 6.06 -1.37
C THR A 92 12.89 4.61 -0.92
N GLY A 93 12.61 3.73 -1.87
CA GLY A 93 12.59 2.28 -1.66
C GLY A 93 11.29 1.60 -2.12
N GLU A 94 11.36 0.27 -2.04
CA GLU A 94 10.32 -0.65 -2.46
C GLU A 94 9.05 -0.52 -1.60
N CYS A 95 7.90 -0.66 -2.26
CA CYS A 95 6.60 -0.81 -1.61
C CYS A 95 6.03 -2.19 -1.94
N ASP A 96 5.44 -2.87 -0.94
CA ASP A 96 4.90 -4.21 -1.14
C ASP A 96 3.77 -4.18 -2.18
N PHE A 97 2.80 -3.27 -2.01
CA PHE A 97 1.79 -2.96 -3.02
C PHE A 97 1.45 -1.47 -3.06
N ILE A 98 1.11 -1.00 -4.27
CA ILE A 98 0.69 0.37 -4.54
C ILE A 98 -0.56 0.33 -5.41
N ILE A 99 -1.57 1.12 -5.05
CA ILE A 99 -2.77 1.33 -5.86
C ILE A 99 -2.75 2.77 -6.37
N THR A 100 -3.08 2.95 -7.65
CA THR A 100 -3.12 4.25 -8.33
C THR A 100 -4.55 4.68 -8.64
N ALA A 101 -4.75 5.98 -8.91
CA ALA A 101 -6.06 6.55 -9.25
C ALA A 101 -6.45 6.41 -10.73
N ASP A 102 -5.55 5.87 -11.56
CA ASP A 102 -5.75 5.69 -13.00
C ASP A 102 -5.66 4.20 -13.36
N ALA A 103 -6.47 3.76 -14.32
CA ALA A 103 -6.46 2.40 -14.84
C ALA A 103 -5.45 2.22 -15.98
N ASP A 104 -5.07 0.96 -16.20
CA ASP A 104 -4.25 0.47 -17.31
C ASP A 104 -2.89 1.18 -17.49
N LEU A 105 -2.39 1.75 -16.40
CA LEU A 105 -1.03 2.29 -16.32
C LEU A 105 0.02 1.21 -16.58
N ILE A 106 0.96 1.51 -17.48
CA ILE A 106 2.15 0.69 -17.75
C ILE A 106 3.26 0.97 -16.73
N SER A 107 3.34 2.21 -16.26
CA SER A 107 4.32 2.67 -15.28
C SER A 107 3.63 3.30 -14.08
N LEU A 108 4.28 3.25 -12.93
CA LEU A 108 3.75 3.81 -11.70
C LEU A 108 3.56 5.32 -11.81
N GLU A 109 2.30 5.74 -11.82
CA GLU A 109 1.88 7.14 -11.74
C GLU A 109 0.79 7.27 -10.67
N THR A 110 0.59 8.48 -10.13
CA THR A 110 -0.54 8.78 -9.21
C THR A 110 -0.77 7.75 -8.08
N PRO A 111 0.26 7.30 -7.33
CA PRO A 111 0.08 6.38 -6.21
C PRO A 111 -0.82 6.98 -5.12
N ILE A 112 -1.94 6.34 -4.80
CA ILE A 112 -2.94 6.86 -3.84
C ILE A 112 -3.07 6.03 -2.57
N ILE A 113 -2.76 4.74 -2.63
CA ILE A 113 -2.78 3.84 -1.48
C ILE A 113 -1.49 3.01 -1.51
N SER A 114 -0.87 2.88 -0.35
CA SER A 114 0.21 1.91 -0.14
C SER A 114 -0.27 0.85 0.85
N ILE A 115 0.00 -0.41 0.52
CA ILE A 115 -0.28 -1.55 1.39
C ILE A 115 1.06 -2.17 1.71
N ILE A 116 1.26 -2.45 2.99
CA ILE A 116 2.47 -3.05 3.52
C ILE A 116 2.16 -4.34 4.26
N GLU A 117 3.10 -5.27 4.24
CA GLU A 117 3.07 -6.44 5.11
C GLU A 117 3.49 -6.02 6.52
N ALA A 118 2.70 -6.44 7.52
CA ALA A 118 3.04 -6.17 8.92
C ALA A 118 4.26 -7.00 9.31
N LYS A 119 5.43 -6.38 9.33
CA LYS A 119 6.67 -7.06 9.72
C LYS A 119 6.68 -7.36 11.22
N ARG A 120 7.03 -8.60 11.58
CA ARG A 120 7.18 -9.08 12.98
C ARG A 120 5.93 -8.86 13.85
N ASP A 121 4.75 -8.94 13.26
CA ASP A 121 3.46 -8.69 13.92
C ASP A 121 3.34 -7.30 14.59
N SER A 122 4.19 -6.33 14.21
CA SER A 122 4.20 -4.98 14.77
C SER A 122 3.53 -3.99 13.82
N ALA A 123 2.27 -3.66 14.13
CA ALA A 123 1.53 -2.63 13.41
C ALA A 123 2.23 -1.25 13.48
N ASP A 124 2.94 -0.94 14.57
CA ASP A 124 3.60 0.35 14.76
C ASP A 124 4.76 0.58 13.80
N VAL A 125 5.57 -0.46 13.54
CA VAL A 125 6.67 -0.38 12.56
C VAL A 125 6.11 -0.20 11.16
N GLY A 126 5.04 -0.96 10.85
CA GLY A 126 4.33 -0.80 9.58
C GLY A 126 3.74 0.60 9.40
N LEU A 127 3.11 1.15 10.43
CA LEU A 127 2.47 2.45 10.36
C LEU A 127 3.44 3.56 9.94
N ALA A 128 4.63 3.60 10.52
CA ALA A 128 5.65 4.59 10.17
C ALA A 128 6.10 4.43 8.71
N GLN A 129 6.39 3.20 8.27
CA GLN A 129 6.80 2.92 6.90
C GLN A 129 5.72 3.33 5.89
N CYS A 130 4.47 2.91 6.11
CA CYS A 130 3.35 3.23 5.24
C CYS A 130 3.09 4.74 5.17
N THR A 131 3.17 5.44 6.30
CA THR A 131 3.06 6.90 6.34
C THR A 131 4.16 7.58 5.51
N ALA A 132 5.40 7.11 5.63
CA ALA A 132 6.51 7.64 4.85
C ALA A 132 6.32 7.41 3.34
N GLN A 133 5.85 6.22 2.94
CA GLN A 133 5.51 5.90 1.55
C GLN A 133 4.42 6.83 1.00
N LEU A 134 3.38 7.15 1.79
CA LEU A 134 2.33 8.09 1.40
C LEU A 134 2.83 9.53 1.29
N ILE A 135 3.79 9.95 2.12
CA ILE A 135 4.47 11.24 1.96
C ILE A 135 5.27 11.27 0.65
N GLY A 136 6.01 10.19 0.36
CA GLY A 136 6.74 10.04 -0.90
C GLY A 136 5.81 10.10 -2.11
N ALA A 137 4.68 9.39 -2.06
CA ALA A 137 3.64 9.44 -3.08
C ALA A 137 3.13 10.88 -3.32
N ARG A 138 2.84 11.63 -2.25
CA ARG A 138 2.42 13.03 -2.33
C ARG A 138 3.47 13.90 -3.04
N LEU A 139 4.74 13.75 -2.68
CA LEU A 139 5.85 14.47 -3.32
C LEU A 139 5.99 14.15 -4.81
N VAL A 140 5.81 12.88 -5.19
CA VAL A 140 5.78 12.49 -6.61
C VAL A 140 4.65 13.21 -7.35
N HIS A 141 3.45 13.29 -6.77
CA HIS A 141 2.33 14.03 -7.39
C HIS A 141 2.63 15.51 -7.54
N GLU A 142 3.14 16.15 -6.48
CA GLU A 142 3.54 17.55 -6.47
C GLU A 142 4.57 17.84 -7.57
N ASN A 143 5.59 16.99 -7.71
CA ASN A 143 6.64 17.10 -8.73
C ASN A 143 6.10 16.91 -10.16
N GLN A 144 5.08 16.07 -10.34
CA GLN A 144 4.43 15.85 -11.64
C GLN A 144 3.35 16.88 -11.96
N GLY A 145 3.05 17.81 -11.06
CA GLY A 145 1.95 18.77 -11.21
C GLY A 145 0.56 18.12 -11.20
N LYS A 146 0.46 16.86 -10.76
CA LYS A 146 -0.81 16.13 -10.65
C LYS A 146 -1.44 16.42 -9.29
N LYS A 147 -2.67 16.95 -9.29
CA LYS A 147 -3.49 17.03 -8.07
C LYS A 147 -4.47 15.89 -8.09
N ILE A 148 -4.48 15.07 -7.04
CA ILE A 148 -5.54 14.09 -6.83
C ILE A 148 -6.75 14.86 -6.31
N ASN A 149 -7.81 14.89 -7.12
CA ASN A 149 -9.12 15.33 -6.67
C ASN A 149 -9.88 14.09 -6.23
N PHE A 150 -10.14 13.95 -4.93
CA PHE A 150 -11.00 12.91 -4.36
C PHE A 150 -12.47 13.31 -4.49
#